data_AF-A0A7I4DBV4-F1
#
_entry.id   AF-A0A7I4DBV4-F1
#
_cell.length_a   1.000
_cell.length_b   1.000
_cell.length_c   1.000
_cell.angle_alpha   90.00
_cell.angle_beta   90.00
_cell.angle_gamma   90.00
#
_symmetry.space_group_name_H-M   'P 1'
#
loop_
_entity.id
_entity.type
_entity.pdbx_description
1 polymer ?
#
loop_
_entity_poly.entity_id
_entity_poly.type
_entity_poly.pdbx_seq_one_letter_code
_entity_poly.pdbx_strand_id
1 'polypeptide(L)'
;MATGGCGMSGTRATTMNCAAGFGAERILPLNFRLVRVAQAVSGGRLSREVSRVSFVGGTRRTLDRSWVVLNLRATLDFRTRTNLNVGLNLFWYNPLLECFQPMPQTCCRALAVPSDIETSLENKGSTPQDTPVERVASKEKEWTGPNQYREERRLNRAIVEAPDAEYVLATIIEALNKPHWGKPRKIPLSPLNCATGLHRIAKRMDEASMWKSEKLTFARRQEMKAFLRAAVKAFPECSAQGLANIAWALSKIGSSALFEEEMDHLADAALDKLSEFNAQNLANTAGAFASMLHAAPALFDAIAQRAVEVAGSFRPLELVQILWAFACLNHPLDPLFDSLDVQLVENPDAAAATFRGFSQQQLASMAWSCAVLQQQERPWFISLWKCVNSRATTWTSEADRKPKGVQHMCQLYQANLALKLECADLALTTEKELEIMLEEAWEKEKAANKLSSGDHREVDRLLVSTTGRAWVSEYEGAPYSLDLALVDARVAIEIDGPTHFSRNTGILLGHTVLKRRLLRSAGWTVFPIPFQEWEELRGEQERALFLRTLLEGSI
;
A
#
# COMPACT_ATOMS: atom_id res chain seq x y z
N MET A 1 -37.64 -7.91 -68.80
CA MET A 1 -36.27 -8.46 -68.95
C MET A 1 -35.40 -7.90 -67.82
N ALA A 2 -34.71 -8.81 -67.10
CA ALA A 2 -33.54 -8.73 -66.18
C ALA A 2 -33.08 -7.39 -65.54
N THR A 3 -32.54 -7.26 -64.33
CA THR A 3 -32.12 -8.08 -63.16
C THR A 3 -31.70 -7.04 -62.08
N GLY A 4 -32.12 -7.11 -60.80
CA GLY A 4 -31.33 -7.66 -59.69
C GLY A 4 -30.55 -6.58 -58.88
N GLY A 5 -30.62 -6.60 -57.54
CA GLY A 5 -29.61 -5.95 -56.67
C GLY A 5 -30.14 -5.23 -55.41
N CYS A 6 -29.70 -5.70 -54.23
CA CYS A 6 -30.09 -5.32 -52.87
C CYS A 6 -29.38 -4.03 -52.35
N GLY A 7 -29.93 -3.37 -51.31
CA GLY A 7 -29.09 -2.82 -50.23
C GLY A 7 -29.31 -1.38 -49.71
N MET A 8 -29.98 -1.29 -48.55
CA MET A 8 -29.78 -0.38 -47.39
C MET A 8 -29.91 1.16 -47.52
N SER A 9 -30.90 1.69 -46.78
CA SER A 9 -31.05 3.09 -46.39
C SER A 9 -30.17 3.45 -45.17
N GLY A 10 -29.51 4.61 -45.25
CA GLY A 10 -28.64 5.17 -44.22
C GLY A 10 -29.36 6.09 -43.22
N THR A 11 -28.81 6.19 -42.02
CA THR A 11 -29.16 7.21 -41.02
C THR A 11 -27.87 7.95 -40.63
N ARG A 12 -27.89 9.29 -40.74
CA ARG A 12 -26.78 10.21 -40.48
C ARG A 12 -26.38 10.22 -39.00
N ALA A 13 -25.08 10.21 -38.71
CA ALA A 13 -24.52 10.51 -37.40
C ALA A 13 -24.09 11.98 -37.35
N THR A 14 -24.45 12.68 -36.27
CA THR A 14 -24.06 14.07 -35.98
C THR A 14 -22.73 14.07 -35.23
N THR A 15 -21.72 14.77 -35.76
CA THR A 15 -20.43 15.03 -35.11
C THR A 15 -20.52 16.27 -34.21
N MET A 16 -20.11 16.15 -32.95
CA MET A 16 -19.76 17.30 -32.09
C MET A 16 -18.24 17.47 -32.11
N ASN A 17 -17.76 18.60 -32.63
CA ASN A 17 -16.37 19.03 -32.54
C ASN A 17 -16.25 20.02 -31.38
N CYS A 18 -15.43 19.70 -30.37
CA CYS A 18 -14.82 20.71 -29.49
C CYS A 18 -13.33 20.72 -29.78
N ALA A 19 -12.88 21.75 -30.51
CA ALA A 19 -11.48 22.08 -30.68
C ALA A 19 -11.08 23.10 -29.61
N ALA A 20 -10.17 22.72 -28.72
CA ALA A 20 -9.32 23.65 -28.00
C ALA A 20 -7.88 23.27 -28.35
N GLY A 21 -7.20 24.16 -29.06
CA GLY A 21 -5.97 23.88 -29.80
C GLY A 21 -4.78 23.57 -28.90
N PHE A 22 -4.15 22.43 -29.17
CA PHE A 22 -2.74 22.20 -28.94
C PHE A 22 -2.05 22.10 -30.31
N GLY A 23 -1.00 22.89 -30.49
CA GLY A 23 -0.11 22.83 -31.66
C GLY A 23 0.54 21.45 -31.75
N ALA A 24 0.42 20.84 -32.92
CA ALA A 24 0.81 19.46 -33.17
C ALA A 24 2.28 19.32 -33.57
N GLU A 25 3.01 18.42 -32.91
CA GLU A 25 3.95 17.54 -33.61
C GLU A 25 3.40 16.10 -33.56
N ARG A 26 2.74 15.74 -34.68
CA ARG A 26 2.38 14.42 -35.21
C ARG A 26 2.30 13.24 -34.22
N ILE A 27 1.17 13.14 -33.53
CA ILE A 27 0.59 11.84 -33.16
C ILE A 27 -0.30 11.40 -34.34
N LEU A 28 0.01 10.24 -34.93
CA LEU A 28 -0.82 9.60 -35.95
C LEU A 28 -2.27 9.44 -35.43
N PRO A 29 -3.30 9.78 -36.23
CA PRO A 29 -4.68 9.67 -35.77
C PRO A 29 -5.08 8.21 -35.58
N LEU A 30 -5.26 7.80 -34.32
CA LEU A 30 -5.93 6.55 -33.96
C LEU A 30 -7.43 6.68 -34.30
N ASN A 31 -7.79 6.28 -35.51
CA ASN A 31 -9.17 6.16 -35.96
C ASN A 31 -9.88 5.02 -35.20
N PHE A 32 -10.61 5.33 -34.13
CA PHE A 32 -11.57 4.40 -33.54
C PHE A 32 -12.90 4.48 -34.28
N ARG A 33 -13.22 3.45 -35.08
CA ARG A 33 -14.57 3.26 -35.64
C ARG A 33 -15.51 2.73 -34.55
N LEU A 34 -16.49 3.53 -34.16
CA LEU A 34 -17.68 3.06 -33.43
C LEU A 34 -18.52 2.18 -34.38
N VAL A 35 -18.47 0.86 -34.22
CA VAL A 35 -19.34 -0.09 -34.93
C VAL A 35 -20.41 -0.63 -33.98
N ARG A 36 -21.64 -0.15 -34.19
CA ARG A 36 -22.98 -0.71 -33.88
C ARG A 36 -23.14 -1.63 -32.64
N VAL A 37 -23.76 -1.08 -31.59
CA VAL A 37 -24.71 -1.81 -30.72
C VAL A 37 -26.10 -1.22 -30.95
N ALA A 38 -26.75 -1.63 -32.04
CA ALA A 38 -28.14 -1.28 -32.33
C ALA A 38 -28.75 -2.35 -33.24
N GLN A 39 -29.01 -3.54 -32.67
CA GLN A 39 -29.92 -4.54 -33.23
C GLN A 39 -30.19 -5.64 -32.18
N ALA A 40 -31.06 -5.34 -31.20
CA ALA A 40 -31.74 -6.36 -30.38
C ALA A 40 -32.95 -5.74 -29.65
N VAL A 41 -33.82 -5.03 -30.38
CA VAL A 41 -35.16 -4.66 -29.87
C VAL A 41 -36.19 -4.85 -30.98
N SER A 42 -36.46 -6.11 -31.31
CA SER A 42 -37.74 -6.53 -31.88
C SER A 42 -37.88 -8.04 -31.73
N GLY A 43 -38.54 -8.46 -30.65
CA GLY A 43 -39.02 -9.83 -30.45
C GLY A 43 -38.26 -10.64 -29.40
N GLY A 44 -38.86 -10.78 -28.21
CA GLY A 44 -38.78 -11.99 -27.38
C GLY A 44 -37.45 -12.35 -26.70
N ARG A 45 -37.39 -12.12 -25.37
CA ARG A 45 -36.49 -12.72 -24.36
C ARG A 45 -34.97 -12.67 -24.65
N LEU A 46 -34.26 -11.83 -23.88
CA LEU A 46 -32.82 -11.95 -23.66
C LEU A 46 -32.54 -12.46 -22.24
N SER A 47 -32.19 -13.74 -22.15
CA SER A 47 -31.35 -14.28 -21.08
C SER A 47 -29.88 -14.10 -21.46
N ARG A 48 -29.06 -13.63 -20.51
CA ARG A 48 -27.60 -13.36 -20.54
C ARG A 48 -27.21 -11.90 -20.75
N GLU A 49 -26.66 -11.32 -19.68
CA GLU A 49 -25.85 -10.10 -19.68
C GLU A 49 -24.68 -10.25 -20.66
N VAL A 50 -24.49 -9.26 -21.53
CA VAL A 50 -23.23 -9.08 -22.27
C VAL A 50 -22.37 -8.10 -21.47
N SER A 51 -21.66 -8.62 -20.48
CA SER A 51 -20.74 -7.88 -19.62
C SER A 51 -19.31 -7.98 -20.15
N ARG A 52 -19.05 -7.56 -21.40
CA ARG A 52 -17.68 -7.33 -21.90
C ARG A 52 -17.71 -6.73 -23.31
N VAL A 53 -17.22 -5.51 -23.44
CA VAL A 53 -16.58 -5.05 -24.68
C VAL A 53 -15.09 -4.98 -24.37
N SER A 54 -14.36 -6.03 -24.71
CA SER A 54 -12.90 -6.03 -24.67
C SER A 54 -12.41 -5.65 -26.06
N PHE A 55 -11.71 -4.52 -26.19
CA PHE A 55 -10.95 -4.25 -27.41
C PHE A 55 -9.70 -5.14 -27.38
N VAL A 56 -9.64 -6.12 -28.28
CA VAL A 56 -8.41 -6.80 -28.65
C VAL A 56 -8.21 -6.59 -30.14
N GLY A 57 -7.20 -5.80 -30.50
CA GLY A 57 -6.84 -5.55 -31.90
C GLY A 57 -5.43 -5.03 -32.05
N GLY A 58 -4.50 -5.95 -32.39
CA GLY A 58 -3.22 -5.80 -33.15
C GLY A 58 -2.18 -4.78 -32.66
N THR A 59 -0.87 -5.03 -32.64
CA THR A 59 0.01 -6.08 -33.17
C THR A 59 1.29 -6.08 -32.33
N ARG A 60 1.95 -7.24 -32.17
CA ARG A 60 3.30 -7.35 -31.58
C ARG A 60 4.30 -6.50 -32.39
N ARG A 61 4.69 -5.34 -31.88
CA ARG A 61 6.00 -4.70 -32.10
C ARG A 61 6.20 -3.61 -31.04
N THR A 62 7.22 -3.82 -30.21
CA THR A 62 7.97 -2.82 -29.43
C THR A 62 7.22 -1.52 -29.08
N LEU A 63 6.49 -1.54 -27.97
CA LEU A 63 6.10 -0.31 -27.28
C LEU A 63 6.30 -0.51 -25.77
N ASP A 64 6.89 0.53 -25.21
CA ASP A 64 7.51 0.66 -23.91
C ASP A 64 6.53 0.47 -22.74
N ARG A 65 7.03 -0.04 -21.61
CA ARG A 65 6.22 -0.47 -20.45
C ARG A 65 5.86 0.68 -19.51
N SER A 66 5.10 1.64 -20.00
CA SER A 66 4.34 2.58 -19.17
C SER A 66 2.85 2.25 -19.29
N TRP A 67 2.31 1.49 -18.33
CA TRP A 67 0.89 1.14 -18.37
C TRP A 67 0.05 2.30 -17.84
N VAL A 68 -0.49 3.12 -18.74
CA VAL A 68 -1.64 3.98 -18.44
C VAL A 68 -2.90 3.21 -18.82
N VAL A 69 -3.69 2.79 -17.82
CA VAL A 69 -4.98 2.13 -18.06
C VAL A 69 -6.07 3.18 -18.07
N LEU A 70 -6.64 3.43 -19.26
CA LEU A 70 -7.82 4.26 -19.45
C LEU A 70 -9.08 3.42 -19.21
N ASN A 71 -9.82 3.70 -18.14
CA ASN A 71 -11.12 3.09 -17.91
C ASN A 71 -12.23 4.10 -18.17
N LEU A 72 -13.03 3.87 -19.22
CA LEU A 72 -14.22 4.64 -19.55
C LEU A 72 -15.42 3.98 -18.86
N ARG A 73 -15.92 4.61 -17.80
CA ARG A 73 -17.13 4.13 -17.11
C ARG A 73 -18.32 4.98 -17.56
N ALA A 74 -19.17 4.43 -18.42
CA ALA A 74 -20.48 5.01 -18.73
C ALA A 74 -21.53 4.42 -17.77
N THR A 75 -22.12 5.26 -16.92
CA THR A 75 -23.16 4.85 -15.97
C THR A 75 -24.48 5.47 -16.40
N LEU A 76 -25.48 4.62 -16.64
CA LEU A 76 -26.84 5.05 -16.98
C LEU A 76 -27.66 5.14 -15.69
N ASP A 77 -28.19 6.32 -15.39
CA ASP A 77 -29.12 6.47 -14.27
C ASP A 77 -30.47 5.81 -14.60
N PHE A 78 -30.77 4.71 -13.91
CA PHE A 78 -31.98 3.92 -14.12
C PHE A 78 -33.27 4.64 -13.67
N ARG A 79 -33.18 5.73 -12.91
CA ARG A 79 -34.37 6.48 -12.45
C ARG A 79 -34.84 7.53 -13.47
N THR A 80 -33.94 8.10 -14.27
CA THR A 80 -34.26 9.22 -15.17
C THR A 80 -34.13 8.90 -16.66
N ARG A 81 -33.40 7.83 -17.04
CA ARG A 81 -33.13 7.44 -18.45
C ARG A 81 -32.54 8.54 -19.36
N THR A 82 -32.04 9.64 -18.81
CA THR A 82 -31.58 10.79 -19.61
C THR A 82 -30.12 11.17 -19.41
N ASN A 83 -29.45 10.72 -18.34
CA ASN A 83 -28.07 11.09 -18.07
C ASN A 83 -27.09 9.91 -18.16
N LEU A 84 -26.10 10.06 -19.05
CA LEU A 84 -24.94 9.18 -19.19
C LEU A 84 -23.75 9.87 -18.50
N ASN A 85 -23.35 9.39 -17.32
CA ASN A 85 -22.15 9.88 -16.67
C ASN A 85 -20.94 9.07 -17.15
N VAL A 86 -19.98 9.72 -17.81
CA VAL A 86 -18.74 9.13 -18.29
C VAL A 86 -17.59 9.58 -17.39
N GLY A 87 -17.11 8.69 -16.53
CA GLY A 87 -15.92 8.94 -15.69
C GLY A 87 -14.67 8.31 -16.29
N LEU A 88 -13.56 9.05 -16.26
CA LEU A 88 -12.21 8.56 -16.57
C LEU A 88 -11.42 8.44 -15.25
N ASN A 89 -10.82 7.28 -14.98
CA ASN A 89 -9.89 7.10 -13.86
C ASN A 89 -8.51 6.69 -14.38
N LEU A 90 -7.46 7.36 -13.88
CA LEU A 90 -6.05 7.10 -14.18
C LEU A 90 -5.35 6.56 -12.91
N PHE A 91 -4.52 5.54 -13.09
CA PHE A 91 -3.77 4.87 -12.01
C PHE A 91 -2.30 4.68 -12.40
N TRP A 92 -1.41 4.66 -11.41
CA TRP A 92 -0.01 4.26 -11.57
C TRP A 92 0.38 3.19 -10.55
N TYR A 93 1.44 2.44 -10.80
CA TYR A 93 1.91 1.38 -9.90
C TYR A 93 3.07 1.90 -9.05
N ASN A 94 2.93 1.92 -7.71
CA ASN A 94 4.01 2.28 -6.80
C ASN A 94 4.85 1.02 -6.48
N PRO A 95 6.08 0.92 -7.02
CA PRO A 95 6.89 -0.29 -6.90
C PRO A 95 7.50 -0.48 -5.51
N LEU A 96 7.67 0.60 -4.73
CA LEU A 96 8.22 0.57 -3.38
C LEU A 96 7.24 -0.02 -2.35
N LEU A 97 5.93 0.13 -2.60
CA LEU A 97 4.84 -0.32 -1.73
C LEU A 97 4.08 -1.54 -2.27
N GLU A 98 4.54 -2.12 -3.39
CA GLU A 98 3.87 -3.23 -4.11
C GLU A 98 2.36 -3.00 -4.36
N CYS A 99 1.94 -1.78 -4.73
CA CYS A 99 0.52 -1.52 -4.96
C CYS A 99 0.22 -0.41 -5.99
N PHE A 100 -0.92 -0.57 -6.68
CA PHE A 100 -1.47 0.45 -7.58
C PHE A 100 -2.10 1.61 -6.80
N GLN A 101 -1.80 2.84 -7.22
CA GLN A 101 -2.22 4.11 -6.61
C GLN A 101 -3.11 4.92 -7.58
N PRO A 102 -4.20 5.54 -7.10
CA PRO A 102 -5.00 6.48 -7.87
C PRO A 102 -4.24 7.81 -8.08
N MET A 103 -4.41 8.46 -9.24
CA MET A 103 -3.99 9.85 -9.41
C MET A 103 -4.84 10.81 -8.54
N PRO A 104 -4.30 11.96 -8.07
CA PRO A 104 -5.03 12.92 -7.22
C PRO A 104 -6.34 13.44 -7.84
N GLN A 105 -7.35 13.68 -7.00
CA GLN A 105 -8.72 14.02 -7.39
C GLN A 105 -8.92 15.45 -7.94
N THR A 106 -7.88 16.28 -8.01
CA THR A 106 -7.96 17.67 -8.49
C THR A 106 -8.36 17.79 -9.97
N CYS A 107 -8.29 16.70 -10.75
CA CYS A 107 -8.79 16.64 -12.13
C CYS A 107 -10.30 16.34 -12.30
N CYS A 108 -11.07 16.14 -11.22
CA CYS A 108 -12.46 15.65 -11.30
C CYS A 108 -13.50 16.53 -10.59
N ARG A 109 -13.35 17.87 -10.57
CA ARG A 109 -14.39 18.77 -10.02
C ARG A 109 -15.37 19.26 -11.09
N ALA A 110 -16.58 18.72 -11.08
CA ALA A 110 -17.81 19.48 -11.38
C ALA A 110 -19.04 18.75 -10.81
N LEU A 111 -19.96 19.54 -10.25
CA LEU A 111 -21.30 19.20 -9.73
C LEU A 111 -21.37 18.79 -8.24
N ALA A 112 -21.48 19.82 -7.39
CA ALA A 112 -22.06 19.74 -6.05
C ALA A 112 -23.37 20.53 -6.01
N VAL A 113 -24.39 20.04 -5.29
CA VAL A 113 -25.52 20.78 -4.69
C VAL A 113 -26.11 19.94 -3.52
N PRO A 114 -26.90 20.48 -2.56
CA PRO A 114 -26.47 20.71 -1.18
C PRO A 114 -27.34 19.97 -0.11
N SER A 115 -26.99 20.21 1.16
CA SER A 115 -27.58 19.72 2.42
C SER A 115 -29.06 20.05 2.62
N ASP A 116 -29.76 19.28 3.47
CA ASP A 116 -30.41 19.77 4.71
C ASP A 116 -31.22 18.68 5.45
N ILE A 117 -31.23 18.79 6.79
CA ILE A 117 -32.27 18.51 7.81
C ILE A 117 -31.72 17.84 9.08
N GLU A 118 -31.72 18.63 10.16
CA GLU A 118 -31.60 18.27 11.58
C GLU A 118 -32.90 17.62 12.12
N THR A 119 -32.81 16.79 13.17
CA THR A 119 -33.35 17.10 14.53
C THR A 119 -33.23 15.92 15.52
N SER A 120 -32.56 16.22 16.64
CA SER A 120 -32.86 15.95 18.07
C SER A 120 -33.49 14.63 18.53
N LEU A 121 -32.91 14.02 19.58
CA LEU A 121 -33.60 13.63 20.82
C LEU A 121 -32.61 13.33 21.97
N GLU A 122 -33.02 13.71 23.19
CA GLU A 122 -32.21 14.02 24.37
C GLU A 122 -31.87 12.84 25.30
N ASN A 123 -30.87 13.13 26.14
CA ASN A 123 -30.36 12.42 27.32
C ASN A 123 -31.40 12.00 28.37
N LYS A 124 -31.15 10.87 29.06
CA LYS A 124 -31.29 10.76 30.52
C LYS A 124 -30.18 9.87 31.11
N GLY A 125 -29.42 10.44 32.04
CA GLY A 125 -28.30 9.78 32.72
C GLY A 125 -28.69 9.03 33.99
N SER A 126 -27.73 8.28 34.52
CA SER A 126 -27.49 8.09 35.96
C SER A 126 -26.15 7.35 36.18
N THR A 127 -25.36 7.84 37.12
CA THR A 127 -24.13 7.27 37.70
C THR A 127 -24.32 7.25 39.24
N PRO A 128 -23.37 6.78 40.06
CA PRO A 128 -22.56 5.54 40.03
C PRO A 128 -22.61 4.83 41.41
N GLN A 129 -22.20 3.55 41.52
CA GLN A 129 -21.76 2.99 42.81
C GLN A 129 -20.62 1.96 42.66
N ASP A 130 -19.72 2.03 43.63
CA ASP A 130 -18.35 1.49 43.69
C ASP A 130 -18.20 0.04 44.17
N THR A 131 -17.24 -0.67 43.55
CA THR A 131 -16.25 -1.66 44.10
C THR A 131 -16.72 -3.00 44.74
N PRO A 132 -15.88 -4.06 44.91
CA PRO A 132 -14.44 -4.18 44.68
C PRO A 132 -13.94 -5.41 43.86
N VAL A 133 -12.64 -5.30 43.58
CA VAL A 133 -11.65 -6.27 43.07
C VAL A 133 -11.76 -7.66 43.71
N GLU A 134 -12.08 -8.69 42.92
CA GLU A 134 -11.64 -10.09 43.08
C GLU A 134 -12.39 -10.97 42.04
N ARG A 135 -11.70 -11.41 40.97
CA ARG A 135 -11.96 -12.63 40.15
C ARG A 135 -11.24 -12.51 38.80
N VAL A 136 -9.92 -12.70 38.78
CA VAL A 136 -9.16 -12.87 37.53
C VAL A 136 -8.76 -14.34 37.30
N ALA A 137 -8.96 -15.24 38.25
CA ALA A 137 -8.49 -16.64 38.13
C ALA A 137 -9.58 -17.69 37.81
N SER A 138 -10.81 -17.30 37.43
CA SER A 138 -11.91 -18.27 37.26
C SER A 138 -12.76 -18.13 35.98
N LYS A 139 -12.35 -17.31 35.00
CA LYS A 139 -13.15 -17.05 33.78
C LYS A 139 -12.88 -17.99 32.60
N GLU A 140 -11.92 -18.93 32.69
CA GLU A 140 -11.70 -19.92 31.63
C GLU A 140 -12.77 -21.05 31.58
N LYS A 141 -13.73 -21.10 32.52
CA LYS A 141 -14.70 -22.21 32.61
C LYS A 141 -16.18 -21.86 32.39
N GLU A 142 -16.53 -20.67 31.90
CA GLU A 142 -17.93 -20.29 31.61
C GLU A 142 -18.31 -20.25 30.11
N TRP A 143 -17.36 -20.59 29.24
CA TRP A 143 -17.62 -20.95 27.85
C TRP A 143 -17.54 -22.48 27.75
N THR A 144 -18.46 -23.11 27.01
CA THR A 144 -18.45 -24.52 26.56
C THR A 144 -19.31 -25.50 27.35
N GLY A 145 -20.62 -25.48 27.05
CA GLY A 145 -21.35 -26.76 26.97
C GLY A 145 -20.87 -27.56 25.73
N PRO A 146 -20.87 -28.90 25.75
CA PRO A 146 -20.36 -29.74 24.65
C PRO A 146 -20.96 -29.43 23.27
N ASN A 147 -22.18 -28.90 23.22
CA ASN A 147 -22.87 -28.54 21.97
C ASN A 147 -22.32 -27.25 21.34
N GLN A 148 -21.97 -26.24 22.13
CA GLN A 148 -21.45 -24.95 21.63
C GLN A 148 -20.09 -25.12 20.96
N TYR A 149 -19.23 -25.94 21.56
CA TYR A 149 -17.92 -26.28 20.99
C TYR A 149 -18.03 -27.04 19.66
N ARG A 150 -19.02 -27.94 19.53
CA ARG A 150 -19.29 -28.64 18.27
C ARG A 150 -19.79 -27.69 17.19
N GLU A 151 -20.66 -26.73 17.55
CA GLU A 151 -21.19 -25.74 16.61
C GLU A 151 -20.09 -24.78 16.11
N GLU A 152 -19.23 -24.29 16.99
CA GLU A 152 -18.05 -23.48 16.62
C GLU A 152 -17.16 -24.21 15.62
N ARG A 153 -16.80 -25.46 15.92
CA ARG A 153 -15.95 -26.28 15.03
C ARG A 153 -16.62 -26.58 13.69
N ARG A 154 -17.94 -26.82 13.69
CA ARG A 154 -18.70 -27.04 12.46
C ARG A 154 -18.69 -25.79 11.58
N LEU A 155 -18.92 -24.61 12.16
CA LEU A 155 -18.86 -23.35 11.43
C LEU A 155 -17.43 -23.07 10.92
N ASN A 156 -16.42 -23.30 11.75
CA ASN A 156 -15.02 -23.12 11.34
C ASN A 156 -14.67 -24.03 10.15
N ARG A 157 -15.10 -25.29 10.18
CA ARG A 157 -14.92 -26.22 9.05
C ARG A 157 -15.57 -25.69 7.78
N ALA A 158 -16.81 -25.22 7.84
CA ALA A 158 -17.50 -24.65 6.69
C ALA A 158 -16.76 -23.43 6.13
N ILE A 159 -16.22 -22.55 6.99
CA ILE A 159 -15.39 -21.40 6.58
C ILE A 159 -14.11 -21.85 5.89
N VAL A 160 -13.43 -22.89 6.39
CA VAL A 160 -12.18 -23.40 5.82
C VAL A 160 -12.39 -24.07 4.47
N GLU A 161 -13.48 -24.83 4.34
CA GLU A 161 -13.83 -25.58 3.13
C GLU A 161 -14.48 -24.71 2.04
N ALA A 162 -14.90 -23.48 2.38
CA ALA A 162 -15.50 -22.55 1.43
C ALA A 162 -14.58 -22.32 0.21
N PRO A 163 -15.13 -22.38 -1.02
CA PRO A 163 -14.33 -22.38 -2.25
C PRO A 163 -13.73 -21.02 -2.59
N ASP A 164 -14.38 -19.92 -2.19
CA ASP A 164 -13.95 -18.56 -2.49
C ASP A 164 -14.35 -17.57 -1.36
N ALA A 165 -13.95 -16.31 -1.51
CA ALA A 165 -14.22 -15.26 -0.53
C ALA A 165 -15.71 -14.95 -0.36
N GLU A 166 -16.52 -15.09 -1.40
CA GLU A 166 -17.97 -14.85 -1.38
C GLU A 166 -18.66 -15.90 -0.50
N TYR A 167 -18.32 -17.18 -0.70
CA TYR A 167 -18.86 -18.26 0.13
C TYR A 167 -18.43 -18.15 1.60
N VAL A 168 -17.18 -17.72 1.87
CA VAL A 168 -16.75 -17.46 3.25
C VAL A 168 -17.63 -16.38 3.89
N LEU A 169 -17.80 -15.23 3.21
CA LEU A 169 -18.58 -14.12 3.75
C LEU A 169 -20.06 -14.52 3.91
N ALA A 170 -20.66 -15.19 2.94
CA ALA A 170 -22.04 -15.66 3.01
C ALA A 170 -22.25 -16.62 4.21
N THR A 171 -21.33 -17.56 4.42
CA THR A 171 -21.37 -18.50 5.55
C THR A 171 -21.35 -17.77 6.89
N ILE A 172 -20.54 -16.71 6.98
CA ILE A 172 -20.41 -15.88 8.18
C ILE A 172 -21.66 -15.04 8.42
N ILE A 173 -22.21 -14.42 7.38
CA ILE A 173 -23.45 -13.64 7.49
C ILE A 173 -24.65 -14.52 7.86
N GLU A 174 -24.75 -15.72 7.29
CA GLU A 174 -25.77 -16.68 7.69
C GLU A 174 -25.65 -17.00 9.19
N ALA A 175 -24.43 -17.22 9.68
CA ALA A 175 -24.21 -17.47 11.11
C ALA A 175 -24.59 -16.27 11.99
N LEU A 176 -24.28 -15.04 11.57
CA LEU A 176 -24.65 -13.81 12.28
C LEU A 176 -26.17 -13.56 12.34
N ASN A 177 -26.91 -14.00 11.30
CA ASN A 177 -28.34 -13.76 11.18
C ASN A 177 -29.23 -14.86 11.77
N LYS A 178 -28.66 -15.96 12.30
CA LYS A 178 -29.45 -17.07 12.85
C LYS A 178 -30.32 -16.60 14.04
N PRO A 179 -31.66 -16.75 13.96
CA PRO A 179 -32.54 -16.29 15.04
C PRO A 179 -32.34 -17.14 16.29
N HIS A 180 -32.20 -16.47 17.44
CA HIS A 180 -32.01 -17.11 18.74
C HIS A 180 -33.28 -17.00 19.58
N TRP A 181 -34.14 -18.02 19.51
CA TRP A 181 -35.36 -18.06 20.31
C TRP A 181 -35.05 -18.59 21.73
N GLY A 182 -35.26 -17.74 22.74
CA GLY A 182 -35.43 -18.16 24.15
C GLY A 182 -34.18 -18.47 24.97
N LYS A 183 -32.97 -18.02 24.58
CA LYS A 183 -31.75 -18.14 25.41
C LYS A 183 -30.96 -16.82 25.46
N PRO A 184 -30.33 -16.46 26.60
CA PRO A 184 -29.49 -15.27 26.68
C PRO A 184 -28.32 -15.38 25.69
N ARG A 185 -28.12 -14.33 24.88
CA ARG A 185 -27.11 -14.18 23.80
C ARG A 185 -25.86 -15.06 23.99
N LYS A 186 -25.77 -16.18 23.27
CA LYS A 186 -24.54 -17.01 23.09
C LYS A 186 -24.71 -17.80 21.78
N ILE A 187 -23.94 -17.62 20.70
CA ILE A 187 -22.59 -17.07 20.55
C ILE A 187 -22.52 -16.20 19.26
N PRO A 188 -22.23 -14.88 19.35
CA PRO A 188 -21.70 -14.14 18.20
C PRO A 188 -20.39 -14.82 17.77
N LEU A 189 -20.11 -14.91 16.46
CA LEU A 189 -18.91 -15.54 15.89
C LEU A 189 -17.74 -15.62 16.88
N SER A 190 -17.24 -16.82 17.17
CA SER A 190 -16.15 -16.95 18.13
C SER A 190 -14.88 -16.24 17.61
N PRO A 191 -13.94 -15.87 18.50
CA PRO A 191 -12.64 -15.32 18.10
C PRO A 191 -11.93 -16.17 17.04
N LEU A 192 -12.01 -17.50 17.17
CA LEU A 192 -11.49 -18.44 16.18
C LEU A 192 -12.23 -18.33 14.84
N ASN A 193 -13.56 -18.24 14.83
CA ASN A 193 -14.33 -18.06 13.59
C ASN A 193 -14.02 -16.71 12.91
N CYS A 194 -13.87 -15.63 13.69
CA CYS A 194 -13.51 -14.31 13.18
C CYS A 194 -12.13 -14.31 12.52
N ALA A 195 -11.10 -14.79 13.23
CA ALA A 195 -9.74 -14.86 12.71
C ALA A 195 -9.67 -15.76 11.46
N THR A 196 -10.31 -16.93 11.51
CA THR A 196 -10.33 -17.86 10.36
C THR A 196 -11.08 -17.26 9.18
N GLY A 197 -12.22 -16.62 9.42
CA GLY A 197 -13.04 -16.00 8.38
C GLY A 197 -12.29 -14.92 7.61
N LEU A 198 -11.71 -13.94 8.32
CA LEU A 198 -10.94 -12.86 7.70
C LEU A 198 -9.74 -13.40 6.94
N HIS A 199 -8.97 -14.31 7.55
CA HIS A 199 -7.83 -14.95 6.90
C HIS A 199 -8.24 -15.71 5.64
N ARG A 200 -9.35 -16.46 5.66
CA ARG A 200 -9.83 -17.20 4.49
C ARG A 200 -10.31 -16.27 3.39
N ILE A 201 -11.02 -15.18 3.70
CA ILE A 201 -11.38 -14.16 2.71
C ILE A 201 -10.11 -13.66 2.02
N ALA A 202 -9.13 -13.16 2.78
CA ALA A 202 -7.88 -12.64 2.22
C ALA A 202 -7.14 -13.69 1.37
N LYS A 203 -6.99 -14.92 1.88
CA LYS A 203 -6.30 -16.00 1.17
C LYS A 203 -7.01 -16.39 -0.13
N ARG A 204 -8.34 -16.47 -0.14
CA ARG A 204 -9.11 -16.79 -1.35
C ARG A 204 -9.01 -15.68 -2.39
N MET A 205 -8.98 -14.41 -1.97
CA MET A 205 -8.75 -13.29 -2.87
C MET A 205 -7.36 -13.37 -3.52
N ASP A 206 -6.32 -13.76 -2.77
CA ASP A 206 -4.96 -13.93 -3.30
C ASP A 206 -4.86 -15.14 -4.25
N GLU A 207 -5.44 -16.29 -3.89
CA GLU A 207 -5.49 -17.49 -4.76
C GLU A 207 -6.22 -17.20 -6.08
N ALA A 208 -7.26 -16.36 -6.04
CA ALA A 208 -7.98 -15.89 -7.22
C ALA A 208 -7.27 -14.76 -7.98
N SER A 209 -6.12 -14.29 -7.49
CA SER A 209 -5.39 -13.13 -8.03
C SER A 209 -6.30 -11.90 -8.20
N MET A 210 -7.21 -11.69 -7.24
CA MET A 210 -8.17 -10.58 -7.28
C MET A 210 -7.46 -9.23 -7.29
N TRP A 211 -7.97 -8.33 -8.12
CA TRP A 211 -7.37 -7.02 -8.30
C TRP A 211 -7.65 -6.13 -7.08
N LYS A 212 -6.75 -5.20 -6.76
CA LYS A 212 -6.89 -4.28 -5.61
C LYS A 212 -8.25 -3.58 -5.59
N SER A 213 -8.74 -3.09 -6.74
CA SER A 213 -10.04 -2.43 -6.85
C SER A 213 -11.22 -3.37 -6.51
N GLU A 214 -11.12 -4.65 -6.88
CA GLU A 214 -12.13 -5.66 -6.57
C GLU A 214 -12.12 -5.99 -5.08
N LYS A 215 -10.94 -6.17 -4.47
CA LYS A 215 -10.78 -6.36 -3.02
C LYS A 215 -11.39 -5.21 -2.23
N LEU A 216 -11.10 -3.96 -2.62
CA LEU A 216 -11.66 -2.77 -1.99
C LEU A 216 -13.18 -2.63 -2.19
N THR A 217 -13.71 -3.10 -3.33
CA THR A 217 -15.16 -3.11 -3.57
C THR A 217 -15.85 -4.15 -2.69
N PHE A 218 -15.27 -5.34 -2.56
CA PHE A 218 -15.72 -6.38 -1.64
C PHE A 218 -15.69 -5.89 -0.18
N ALA A 219 -14.58 -5.25 0.21
CA ALA A 219 -14.37 -4.71 1.55
C ALA A 219 -15.43 -3.68 1.99
N ARG A 220 -15.99 -2.93 1.04
CA ARG A 220 -16.98 -1.87 1.30
C ARG A 220 -18.43 -2.37 1.42
N ARG A 221 -18.69 -3.65 1.13
CA ARG A 221 -20.02 -4.24 1.22
C ARG A 221 -20.56 -4.23 2.66
N GLN A 222 -21.87 -4.14 2.83
CA GLN A 222 -22.49 -4.03 4.15
C GLN A 222 -22.31 -5.31 4.97
N GLU A 223 -22.29 -6.45 4.29
CA GLU A 223 -21.97 -7.77 4.82
C GLU A 223 -20.57 -7.78 5.43
N MET A 224 -19.57 -7.32 4.67
CA MET A 224 -18.20 -7.28 5.17
C MET A 224 -18.07 -6.32 6.38
N LYS A 225 -18.74 -5.15 6.33
CA LYS A 225 -18.79 -4.23 7.48
C LYS A 225 -19.46 -4.87 8.70
N ALA A 226 -20.54 -5.62 8.52
CA ALA A 226 -21.20 -6.33 9.61
C ALA A 226 -20.28 -7.40 10.22
N PHE A 227 -19.54 -8.13 9.38
CA PHE A 227 -18.55 -9.09 9.85
C PHE A 227 -17.40 -8.41 10.62
N LEU A 228 -16.82 -7.32 10.10
CA LEU A 228 -15.76 -6.58 10.77
C LEU A 228 -16.19 -6.06 12.14
N ARG A 229 -17.40 -5.49 12.26
CA ARG A 229 -17.94 -5.06 13.57
C ARG A 229 -18.05 -6.20 14.58
N ALA A 230 -18.37 -7.41 14.12
CA ALA A 230 -18.38 -8.60 14.99
C ALA A 230 -16.96 -9.05 15.35
N ALA A 231 -16.03 -8.99 14.38
CA ALA A 231 -14.63 -9.35 14.57
C ALA A 231 -13.92 -8.43 15.55
N VAL A 232 -14.07 -7.11 15.44
CA VAL A 232 -13.48 -6.10 16.36
C VAL A 232 -13.86 -6.38 17.80
N LYS A 233 -15.13 -6.71 18.07
CA LYS A 233 -15.60 -7.08 19.42
C LYS A 233 -14.96 -8.35 19.96
N ALA A 234 -14.45 -9.22 19.08
CA ALA A 234 -13.79 -10.46 19.44
C ALA A 234 -12.26 -10.33 19.52
N PHE A 235 -11.65 -9.21 19.09
CA PHE A 235 -10.19 -9.03 19.10
C PHE A 235 -9.57 -9.26 20.49
N PRO A 236 -10.09 -8.71 21.61
CA PRO A 236 -9.50 -8.93 22.93
C PRO A 236 -9.47 -10.40 23.36
N GLU A 237 -10.35 -11.23 22.79
CA GLU A 237 -10.48 -12.66 23.11
C GLU A 237 -9.74 -13.55 22.09
N CYS A 238 -9.20 -12.99 21.01
CA CYS A 238 -8.39 -13.73 20.04
C CYS A 238 -7.06 -14.18 20.66
N SER A 239 -6.52 -15.31 20.19
CA SER A 239 -5.14 -15.69 20.50
C SER A 239 -4.14 -14.79 19.76
N ALA A 240 -2.86 -14.79 20.19
CA ALA A 240 -1.77 -14.11 19.49
C ALA A 240 -1.72 -14.45 17.98
N GLN A 241 -1.83 -15.74 17.65
CA GLN A 241 -1.91 -16.20 16.26
C GLN A 241 -3.17 -15.69 15.55
N GLY A 242 -4.31 -15.65 16.26
CA GLY A 242 -5.56 -15.10 15.73
C GLY A 242 -5.42 -13.63 15.34
N LEU A 243 -4.86 -12.80 16.24
CA LEU A 243 -4.60 -11.38 16.01
C LEU A 243 -3.63 -11.16 14.83
N ALA A 244 -2.51 -11.89 14.79
CA ALA A 244 -1.55 -11.79 13.69
C ALA A 244 -2.17 -12.17 12.33
N ASN A 245 -3.04 -13.20 12.30
CA ASN A 245 -3.76 -13.61 11.09
C ASN A 245 -4.78 -12.55 10.65
N ILE A 246 -5.47 -11.91 11.61
CA ILE A 246 -6.39 -10.82 11.33
C ILE A 246 -5.64 -9.63 10.75
N ALA A 247 -4.54 -9.19 11.37
CA ALA A 247 -3.72 -8.08 10.89
C ALA A 247 -3.25 -8.34 9.44
N TRP A 248 -2.72 -9.53 9.18
CA TRP A 248 -2.34 -9.94 7.83
C TRP A 248 -3.53 -9.90 6.87
N ALA A 249 -4.69 -10.42 7.26
CA ALA A 249 -5.88 -10.42 6.41
C ALA A 249 -6.36 -9.00 6.07
N LEU A 250 -6.42 -8.11 7.06
CA LEU A 250 -6.83 -6.71 6.87
C LEU A 250 -5.89 -5.99 5.90
N SER A 251 -4.58 -6.22 6.00
CA SER A 251 -3.61 -5.61 5.06
C SER A 251 -3.77 -6.14 3.63
N LYS A 252 -4.09 -7.43 3.46
CA LYS A 252 -4.34 -8.03 2.13
C LYS A 252 -5.66 -7.61 1.49
N ILE A 253 -6.68 -7.30 2.30
CA ILE A 253 -8.02 -6.90 1.83
C ILE A 253 -8.09 -5.38 1.60
N GLY A 254 -7.68 -4.60 2.60
CA GLY A 254 -7.84 -3.15 2.64
C GLY A 254 -6.64 -2.36 2.09
N SER A 255 -5.44 -2.97 2.07
CA SER A 255 -4.19 -2.25 1.78
C SER A 255 -4.10 -0.98 2.65
N SER A 256 -3.51 0.11 2.15
CA SER A 256 -3.44 1.40 2.86
C SER A 256 -4.72 2.24 2.78
N ALA A 257 -5.82 1.72 2.22
CA ALA A 257 -7.00 2.53 1.86
C ALA A 257 -8.22 2.34 2.77
N LEU A 258 -8.22 1.33 3.64
CA LEU A 258 -9.36 0.98 4.50
C LEU A 258 -8.86 0.49 5.87
N PHE A 259 -9.82 0.32 6.78
CA PHE A 259 -9.64 -0.29 8.09
C PHE A 259 -8.70 0.48 9.01
N GLU A 260 -8.92 1.78 9.18
CA GLU A 260 -8.15 2.58 10.16
C GLU A 260 -8.51 2.20 11.59
N GLU A 261 -9.78 2.41 11.96
CA GLU A 261 -10.30 2.13 13.30
C GLU A 261 -10.11 0.66 13.69
N GLU A 262 -10.30 -0.28 12.75
CA GLU A 262 -10.08 -1.70 13.03
C GLU A 262 -8.59 -2.02 13.27
N MET A 263 -7.66 -1.29 12.68
CA MET A 263 -6.23 -1.46 12.97
C MET A 263 -5.83 -0.87 14.32
N ASP A 264 -6.43 0.26 14.73
CA ASP A 264 -6.25 0.82 16.07
C ASP A 264 -6.73 -0.18 17.14
N HIS A 265 -7.94 -0.72 17.00
CA HIS A 265 -8.46 -1.75 17.91
C HIS A 265 -7.64 -3.03 17.92
N LEU A 266 -7.05 -3.40 16.78
CA LEU A 266 -6.15 -4.55 16.70
C LEU A 266 -4.83 -4.26 17.42
N ALA A 267 -4.32 -3.03 17.36
CA ALA A 267 -3.12 -2.63 18.07
C ALA A 267 -3.29 -2.76 19.59
N ASP A 268 -4.42 -2.26 20.12
CA ASP A 268 -4.76 -2.37 21.55
C ASP A 268 -4.82 -3.85 21.98
N ALA A 269 -5.54 -4.68 21.24
CA ALA A 269 -5.67 -6.10 21.57
C ALA A 269 -4.34 -6.88 21.44
N ALA A 270 -3.47 -6.49 20.49
CA ALA A 270 -2.16 -7.09 20.33
C ALA A 270 -1.19 -6.70 21.45
N LEU A 271 -1.25 -5.44 21.92
CA LEU A 271 -0.48 -4.96 23.05
C LEU A 271 -0.76 -5.77 24.32
N ASP A 272 -2.04 -6.00 24.63
CA ASP A 272 -2.46 -6.76 25.82
C ASP A 272 -1.97 -8.21 25.84
N LYS A 273 -1.66 -8.80 24.68
CA LYS A 273 -1.26 -10.21 24.52
C LYS A 273 0.16 -10.40 24.03
N LEU A 274 0.95 -9.34 23.97
CA LEU A 274 2.20 -9.37 23.23
C LEU A 274 3.21 -10.39 23.77
N SER A 275 3.19 -10.68 25.07
CA SER A 275 4.02 -11.72 25.69
C SER A 275 3.77 -13.13 25.13
N GLU A 276 2.61 -13.38 24.53
CA GLU A 276 2.27 -14.67 23.90
C GLU A 276 2.76 -14.76 22.44
N PHE A 277 3.18 -13.64 21.83
CA PHE A 277 3.57 -13.62 20.42
C PHE A 277 4.90 -14.35 20.24
N ASN A 278 4.97 -15.20 19.22
CA ASN A 278 6.21 -15.77 18.71
C ASN A 278 6.76 -14.91 17.55
N ALA A 279 7.97 -15.24 17.06
CA ALA A 279 8.63 -14.53 15.96
C ALA A 279 7.74 -14.35 14.72
N GLN A 280 6.98 -15.38 14.33
CA GLN A 280 6.05 -15.30 13.19
C GLN A 280 4.90 -14.33 13.45
N ASN A 281 4.33 -14.32 14.66
CA ASN A 281 3.24 -13.42 15.02
C ASN A 281 3.70 -11.97 15.03
N LEU A 282 4.90 -11.69 15.56
CA LEU A 282 5.51 -10.36 15.53
C LEU A 282 5.72 -9.88 14.09
N ALA A 283 6.37 -10.69 13.26
CA ALA A 283 6.66 -10.35 11.87
C ALA A 283 5.37 -10.11 11.05
N ASN A 284 4.36 -10.97 11.20
CA ASN A 284 3.08 -10.81 10.51
C ASN A 284 2.33 -9.55 10.94
N THR A 285 2.34 -9.25 12.24
CA THR A 285 1.68 -8.06 12.78
C THR A 285 2.40 -6.80 12.30
N ALA A 286 3.71 -6.69 12.56
CA ALA A 286 4.50 -5.54 12.11
C ALA A 286 4.41 -5.33 10.59
N GLY A 287 4.54 -6.41 9.80
CA GLY A 287 4.43 -6.35 8.35
C GLY A 287 3.05 -5.90 7.85
N ALA A 288 1.97 -6.24 8.57
CA ALA A 288 0.62 -5.78 8.25
C ALA A 288 0.46 -4.27 8.48
N PHE A 289 0.90 -3.77 9.64
CA PHE A 289 0.88 -2.33 9.97
C PHE A 289 1.70 -1.52 8.96
N ALA A 290 2.91 -1.99 8.62
CA ALA A 290 3.76 -1.38 7.61
C ALA A 290 3.13 -1.38 6.22
N SER A 291 2.54 -2.51 5.77
CA SER A 291 1.87 -2.60 4.46
C SER A 291 0.64 -1.69 4.35
N MET A 292 0.01 -1.39 5.48
CA MET A 292 -1.12 -0.48 5.57
C MET A 292 -0.72 0.97 5.83
N LEU A 293 0.57 1.27 5.92
CA LEU A 293 1.10 2.59 6.28
C LEU A 293 0.50 3.12 7.59
N HIS A 294 0.20 2.24 8.54
CA HIS A 294 -0.52 2.59 9.76
C HIS A 294 0.47 2.60 10.92
N ALA A 295 0.68 3.79 11.52
CA ALA A 295 1.61 3.96 12.63
C ALA A 295 0.95 3.55 13.95
N ALA A 296 1.62 2.70 14.72
CA ALA A 296 1.21 2.32 16.08
C ALA A 296 2.43 2.32 17.00
N PRO A 297 2.95 3.50 17.41
CA PRO A 297 4.23 3.61 18.13
C PRO A 297 4.31 2.73 19.38
N ALA A 298 3.29 2.76 20.25
CA ALA A 298 3.26 1.94 21.46
C ALA A 298 3.35 0.44 21.17
N LEU A 299 2.67 -0.05 20.12
CA LEU A 299 2.77 -1.43 19.68
C LEU A 299 4.16 -1.76 19.14
N PHE A 300 4.77 -0.87 18.35
CA PHE A 300 6.08 -1.10 17.76
C PHE A 300 7.20 -1.06 18.80
N ASP A 301 7.14 -0.17 19.80
CA ASP A 301 8.02 -0.17 20.97
C ASP A 301 7.96 -1.51 21.70
N ALA A 302 6.74 -1.99 21.96
CA ALA A 302 6.54 -3.27 22.64
C ALA A 302 6.98 -4.46 21.77
N ILE A 303 6.73 -4.44 20.46
CA ILE A 303 7.20 -5.47 19.51
C ILE A 303 8.73 -5.51 19.50
N ALA A 304 9.41 -4.36 19.54
CA ALA A 304 10.87 -4.31 19.57
C ALA A 304 11.42 -5.02 20.81
N GLN A 305 10.83 -4.80 21.98
CA GLN A 305 11.22 -5.50 23.22
C GLN A 305 10.96 -7.01 23.14
N ARG A 306 9.75 -7.40 22.70
CA ARG A 306 9.41 -8.83 22.57
C ARG A 306 10.26 -9.53 21.51
N ALA A 307 10.69 -8.82 20.46
CA ALA A 307 11.55 -9.37 19.42
C ALA A 307 12.94 -9.75 19.97
N VAL A 308 13.47 -9.03 20.96
CA VAL A 308 14.73 -9.39 21.64
C VAL A 308 14.60 -10.75 22.35
N GLU A 309 13.51 -10.94 23.08
CA GLU A 309 13.26 -12.18 23.84
C GLU A 309 13.16 -13.42 22.94
N VAL A 310 12.67 -13.25 21.71
CA VAL A 310 12.49 -14.33 20.74
C VAL A 310 13.50 -14.28 19.59
N ALA A 311 14.56 -13.46 19.71
CA ALA A 311 15.50 -13.16 18.64
C ALA A 311 16.10 -14.42 18.00
N GLY A 312 16.49 -15.40 18.83
CA GLY A 312 17.06 -16.68 18.38
C GLY A 312 16.07 -17.63 17.67
N SER A 313 14.77 -17.29 17.64
CA SER A 313 13.72 -18.11 17.01
C SER A 313 13.26 -17.60 15.64
N PHE A 314 13.73 -16.42 15.21
CA PHE A 314 13.35 -15.86 13.91
C PHE A 314 13.85 -16.74 12.77
N ARG A 315 12.92 -17.12 11.88
CA ARG A 315 13.27 -17.67 10.57
C ARG A 315 13.67 -16.53 9.63
N PRO A 316 14.45 -16.82 8.56
CA PRO A 316 14.92 -15.80 7.63
C PRO A 316 13.83 -14.85 7.11
N LEU A 317 12.66 -15.40 6.73
CA LEU A 317 11.55 -14.59 6.23
C LEU A 317 10.97 -13.65 7.31
N GLU A 318 10.91 -14.11 8.55
CA GLU A 318 10.34 -13.35 9.67
C GLU A 318 11.28 -12.21 10.07
N LEU A 319 12.60 -12.48 10.10
CA LEU A 319 13.61 -11.46 10.37
C LEU A 319 13.60 -10.36 9.31
N VAL A 320 13.55 -10.74 8.02
CA VAL A 320 13.46 -9.76 6.92
C VAL A 320 12.21 -8.91 7.07
N GLN A 321 11.08 -9.54 7.38
CA GLN A 321 9.79 -8.86 7.47
C GLN A 321 9.70 -7.90 8.65
N ILE A 322 10.24 -8.26 9.82
CA ILE A 322 10.26 -7.36 10.98
C ILE A 322 11.19 -6.17 10.72
N LEU A 323 12.42 -6.39 10.21
CA LEU A 323 13.35 -5.31 9.86
C LEU A 323 12.74 -4.35 8.84
N TRP A 324 12.13 -4.89 7.78
CA TRP A 324 11.44 -4.10 6.77
C TRP A 324 10.26 -3.31 7.33
N ALA A 325 9.47 -3.89 8.23
CA ALA A 325 8.29 -3.22 8.78
C ALA A 325 8.68 -1.99 9.61
N PHE A 326 9.69 -2.12 10.47
CA PHE A 326 10.21 -1.02 11.28
C PHE A 326 10.84 0.06 10.41
N ALA A 327 11.64 -0.33 9.41
CA ALA A 327 12.18 0.62 8.44
C ALA A 327 11.06 1.33 7.65
N CYS A 328 10.07 0.61 7.14
CA CYS A 328 8.95 1.17 6.37
C CYS A 328 8.21 2.27 7.13
N LEU A 329 7.91 2.05 8.40
CA LEU A 329 7.24 3.02 9.27
C LEU A 329 8.20 4.02 9.95
N ASN A 330 9.50 3.98 9.61
CA ASN A 330 10.53 4.81 10.23
C ASN A 330 10.53 4.71 11.77
N HIS A 331 10.36 3.50 12.29
CA HIS A 331 10.35 3.22 13.72
C HIS A 331 11.70 2.61 14.16
N PRO A 332 12.34 3.12 15.24
CA PRO A 332 13.58 2.55 15.75
C PRO A 332 13.45 1.07 16.13
N LEU A 333 14.53 0.31 15.94
CA LEU A 333 14.62 -1.13 16.22
C LEU A 333 15.97 -1.51 16.86
N ASP A 334 16.66 -0.54 17.46
CA ASP A 334 17.98 -0.69 18.07
C ASP A 334 18.10 -1.89 19.03
N PRO A 335 17.13 -2.19 19.92
CA PRO A 335 17.23 -3.34 20.83
C PRO A 335 17.40 -4.69 20.11
N LEU A 336 16.70 -4.89 18.98
CA LEU A 336 16.85 -6.12 18.21
C LEU A 336 18.21 -6.16 17.51
N PHE A 337 18.69 -5.04 16.98
CA PHE A 337 20.02 -4.98 16.38
C PHE A 337 21.13 -5.27 17.40
N ASP A 338 21.02 -4.74 18.63
CA ASP A 338 21.94 -5.08 19.72
C ASP A 338 21.96 -6.59 19.99
N SER A 339 20.78 -7.22 20.03
CA SER A 339 20.68 -8.67 20.19
C SER A 339 21.28 -9.45 19.01
N LEU A 340 21.09 -8.98 17.78
CA LEU A 340 21.65 -9.60 16.57
C LEU A 340 23.18 -9.48 16.53
N ASP A 341 23.74 -8.34 16.95
CA ASP A 341 25.18 -8.13 17.06
C ASP A 341 25.78 -9.08 18.11
N VAL A 342 25.15 -9.25 19.27
CA VAL A 342 25.57 -10.24 20.28
C VAL A 342 25.60 -11.66 19.71
N GLN A 343 24.52 -12.10 19.05
CA GLN A 343 24.46 -13.43 18.44
C GLN A 343 25.53 -13.66 17.37
N LEU A 344 25.86 -12.61 16.61
CA LEU A 344 26.91 -12.66 15.59
C LEU A 344 28.32 -12.74 16.21
N VAL A 345 28.57 -11.98 17.28
CA VAL A 345 29.86 -11.97 17.99
C VAL A 345 30.09 -13.28 18.74
N GLU A 346 29.05 -13.87 19.34
CA GLU A 346 29.13 -15.16 20.01
C GLU A 346 29.40 -16.32 19.03
N ASN A 347 29.11 -16.13 17.74
CA ASN A 347 29.37 -17.15 16.71
C ASN A 347 29.98 -16.55 15.41
N PRO A 348 31.25 -16.11 15.44
CA PRO A 348 31.88 -15.44 14.30
C PRO A 348 32.00 -16.33 13.05
N ASP A 349 32.26 -17.62 13.24
CA ASP A 349 32.31 -18.61 12.16
C ASP A 349 30.93 -18.81 11.50
N ALA A 350 29.85 -18.52 12.24
CA ALA A 350 28.50 -18.49 11.70
C ALA A 350 28.14 -17.17 11.03
N ALA A 351 28.92 -16.09 11.08
CA ALA A 351 28.59 -14.85 10.36
C ALA A 351 28.43 -15.11 8.85
N ALA A 352 29.37 -15.85 8.28
CA ALA A 352 29.31 -16.29 6.87
C ALA A 352 28.23 -17.37 6.62
N ALA A 353 27.71 -18.02 7.66
CA ALA A 353 26.61 -18.98 7.57
C ALA A 353 25.23 -18.33 7.76
N THR A 354 25.17 -17.25 8.54
CA THR A 354 23.96 -16.52 8.95
C THR A 354 23.17 -16.13 7.72
N PHE A 355 23.84 -15.54 6.74
CA PHE A 355 23.21 -15.06 5.52
C PHE A 355 23.09 -16.11 4.40
N ARG A 356 23.56 -17.37 4.60
CA ARG A 356 23.60 -18.37 3.51
C ARG A 356 22.23 -18.69 2.96
N GLY A 357 21.23 -18.83 3.84
CA GLY A 357 19.86 -19.21 3.47
C GLY A 357 19.01 -18.07 2.90
N PHE A 358 19.52 -16.84 2.86
CA PHE A 358 18.75 -15.69 2.41
C PHE A 358 18.84 -15.53 0.88
N SER A 359 17.70 -15.22 0.26
CA SER A 359 17.63 -14.85 -1.16
C SER A 359 18.19 -13.44 -1.40
N GLN A 360 18.49 -13.11 -2.67
CA GLN A 360 18.93 -11.76 -3.04
C GLN A 360 17.94 -10.68 -2.62
N GLN A 361 16.63 -10.90 -2.82
CA GLN A 361 15.59 -9.97 -2.40
C GLN A 361 15.57 -9.77 -0.88
N GLN A 362 15.77 -10.84 -0.12
CA GLN A 362 15.80 -10.75 1.34
C GLN A 362 17.02 -9.98 1.85
N LEU A 363 18.21 -10.23 1.27
CA LEU A 363 19.43 -9.48 1.61
C LEU A 363 19.28 -7.98 1.27
N ALA A 364 18.72 -7.67 0.11
CA ALA A 364 18.44 -6.30 -0.32
C ALA A 364 17.51 -5.57 0.65
N SER A 365 16.40 -6.21 1.03
CA SER A 365 15.43 -5.63 1.95
C SER A 365 16.03 -5.36 3.33
N MET A 366 16.85 -6.27 3.86
CA MET A 366 17.55 -6.06 5.12
C MET A 366 18.57 -4.93 5.03
N ALA A 367 19.36 -4.86 3.95
CA ALA A 367 20.35 -3.81 3.76
C ALA A 367 19.68 -2.43 3.65
N TRP A 368 18.58 -2.34 2.89
CA TRP A 368 17.77 -1.13 2.81
C TRP A 368 17.16 -0.75 4.17
N SER A 369 16.68 -1.74 4.93
CA SER A 369 16.10 -1.49 6.26
C SER A 369 17.14 -0.90 7.21
N CYS A 370 18.36 -1.43 7.21
CA CYS A 370 19.46 -0.86 7.99
C CYS A 370 19.81 0.55 7.53
N ALA A 371 19.83 0.81 6.21
CA ALA A 371 20.06 2.14 5.68
C ALA A 371 19.01 3.13 6.15
N VAL A 372 17.71 2.80 6.04
CA VAL A 372 16.63 3.66 6.55
C VAL A 372 16.82 3.97 8.04
N LEU A 373 17.08 2.94 8.85
CA LEU A 373 17.20 3.03 10.30
C LEU A 373 18.56 3.52 10.80
N GLN A 374 19.50 3.84 9.90
CA GLN A 374 20.86 4.31 10.22
C GLN A 374 21.70 3.31 11.04
N GLN A 375 21.68 2.04 10.63
CA GLN A 375 22.33 0.92 11.34
C GLN A 375 23.53 0.34 10.59
N GLN A 376 24.11 1.09 9.64
CA GLN A 376 25.17 0.61 8.74
C GLN A 376 26.51 0.35 9.43
N GLU A 377 26.81 1.04 10.54
CA GLU A 377 28.06 0.87 11.29
C GLU A 377 28.11 -0.43 12.11
N ARG A 378 26.97 -1.13 12.24
CA ARG A 378 26.88 -2.32 13.07
C ARG A 378 27.64 -3.51 12.48
N PRO A 379 28.29 -4.34 13.31
CA PRO A 379 28.93 -5.59 12.88
C PRO A 379 28.01 -6.49 12.04
N TRP A 380 26.72 -6.56 12.40
CA TRP A 380 25.72 -7.29 11.65
C TRP A 380 25.51 -6.76 10.23
N PHE A 381 25.40 -5.44 10.05
CA PHE A 381 25.29 -4.84 8.72
C PHE A 381 26.56 -5.05 7.90
N ILE A 382 27.75 -4.84 8.49
CA ILE A 382 29.04 -5.06 7.82
C ILE A 382 29.11 -6.50 7.27
N SER A 383 28.64 -7.47 8.04
CA SER A 383 28.64 -8.89 7.66
C SER A 383 27.60 -9.19 6.58
N LEU A 384 26.41 -8.57 6.66
CA LEU A 384 25.39 -8.59 5.61
C LEU A 384 25.96 -8.05 4.28
N TRP A 385 26.62 -6.90 4.31
CA TRP A 385 27.17 -6.24 3.12
C TRP A 385 28.31 -7.06 2.48
N LYS A 386 29.20 -7.64 3.30
CA LYS A 386 30.21 -8.59 2.82
C LYS A 386 29.58 -9.80 2.12
N CYS A 387 28.47 -10.32 2.65
CA CYS A 387 27.74 -11.41 2.00
C CYS A 387 27.16 -10.99 0.64
N VAL A 388 26.52 -9.81 0.57
CA VAL A 388 26.02 -9.22 -0.68
C VAL A 388 27.13 -9.12 -1.72
N ASN A 389 28.28 -8.54 -1.38
CA ASN A 389 29.44 -8.43 -2.28
C ASN A 389 29.96 -9.78 -2.74
N SER A 390 30.13 -10.75 -1.83
CA SER A 390 30.62 -12.09 -2.18
C SER A 390 29.74 -12.83 -3.20
N ARG A 391 28.46 -12.43 -3.31
CA ARG A 391 27.46 -13.03 -4.22
C ARG A 391 27.23 -12.22 -5.49
N ALA A 392 27.82 -11.03 -5.60
CA ALA A 392 27.70 -10.14 -6.76
C ALA A 392 27.93 -10.88 -8.08
N THR A 393 29.02 -11.65 -8.17
CA THR A 393 29.41 -12.41 -9.37
C THR A 393 28.45 -13.53 -9.74
N THR A 394 27.65 -14.04 -8.80
CA THR A 394 26.61 -15.04 -9.10
C THR A 394 25.37 -14.40 -9.69
N TRP A 395 25.02 -13.20 -9.22
CA TRP A 395 23.87 -12.43 -9.69
C TRP A 395 24.08 -11.81 -11.08
N THR A 396 25.33 -11.66 -11.52
CA THR A 396 25.67 -11.14 -12.86
C THR A 396 25.52 -12.18 -13.98
N SER A 397 25.31 -13.47 -13.65
CA SER A 397 25.18 -14.52 -14.65
C SER A 397 23.83 -14.47 -15.40
N GLU A 398 23.89 -14.68 -16.73
CA GLU A 398 22.84 -14.42 -17.73
C GLU A 398 21.45 -15.03 -17.41
N ALA A 399 21.37 -16.06 -16.57
CA ALA A 399 20.13 -16.79 -16.26
C ALA A 399 19.13 -15.98 -15.42
N ASP A 400 19.60 -15.01 -14.64
CA ASP A 400 18.76 -14.16 -13.76
C ASP A 400 18.44 -12.77 -14.34
N ARG A 401 18.89 -12.46 -15.57
CA ARG A 401 18.55 -11.23 -16.32
C ARG A 401 17.08 -11.13 -16.77
N LYS A 402 16.16 -11.94 -16.22
CA LYS A 402 14.73 -11.73 -16.45
C LYS A 402 14.31 -10.41 -15.79
N PRO A 403 13.51 -9.55 -16.43
CA PRO A 403 13.11 -8.24 -15.93
C PRO A 403 12.07 -8.30 -14.78
N LYS A 404 12.33 -9.13 -13.77
CA LYS A 404 11.51 -9.28 -12.55
C LYS A 404 12.22 -8.80 -11.27
N GLY A 405 13.30 -8.03 -11.38
CA GLY A 405 14.21 -7.77 -10.25
C GLY A 405 14.64 -6.32 -9.99
N VAL A 406 13.98 -5.29 -10.55
CA VAL A 406 14.44 -3.89 -10.36
C VAL A 406 14.38 -3.49 -8.88
N GLN A 407 13.35 -3.90 -8.14
CA GLN A 407 13.11 -3.42 -6.78
C GLN A 407 14.22 -3.77 -5.77
N HIS A 408 14.69 -5.01 -5.74
CA HIS A 408 15.75 -5.40 -4.81
C HIS A 408 17.09 -4.74 -5.20
N MET A 409 17.32 -4.51 -6.49
CA MET A 409 18.50 -3.75 -6.94
C MET A 409 18.38 -2.28 -6.54
N CYS A 410 17.19 -1.67 -6.63
CA CYS A 410 16.97 -0.32 -6.12
C CYS A 410 17.20 -0.23 -4.61
N GLN A 411 16.73 -1.20 -3.83
CA GLN A 411 17.00 -1.27 -2.39
C GLN A 411 18.51 -1.36 -2.09
N LEU A 412 19.25 -2.20 -2.82
CA LEU A 412 20.70 -2.29 -2.70
C LEU A 412 21.41 -1.02 -3.16
N TYR A 413 20.94 -0.36 -4.22
CA TYR A 413 21.46 0.93 -4.66
C TYR A 413 21.34 1.97 -3.54
N GLN A 414 20.16 2.07 -2.91
CA GLN A 414 19.93 3.02 -1.83
C GLN A 414 20.80 2.72 -0.61
N ALA A 415 20.99 1.45 -0.26
CA ALA A 415 21.90 1.04 0.82
C ALA A 415 23.37 1.34 0.49
N ASN A 416 23.81 1.07 -0.75
CA ASN A 416 25.15 1.40 -1.25
C ASN A 416 25.39 2.92 -1.23
N LEU A 417 24.41 3.69 -1.66
CA LEU A 417 24.46 5.15 -1.65
C LEU A 417 24.57 5.69 -0.21
N ALA A 418 23.83 5.11 0.73
CA ALA A 418 23.94 5.44 2.15
C ALA A 418 25.33 5.14 2.71
N LEU A 419 25.93 3.99 2.36
CA LEU A 419 27.30 3.69 2.75
C LEU A 419 28.30 4.73 2.23
N LYS A 420 28.20 5.11 0.97
CA LYS A 420 29.12 6.07 0.36
C LYS A 420 29.01 7.48 0.93
N LEU A 421 27.79 7.92 1.24
CA LEU A 421 27.52 9.30 1.66
C LEU A 421 27.56 9.50 3.18
N GLU A 422 27.16 8.49 3.94
CA GLU A 422 26.94 8.60 5.39
C GLU A 422 28.01 7.86 6.20
N CYS A 423 28.65 6.83 5.61
CA CYS A 423 29.59 5.93 6.32
C CYS A 423 30.87 5.67 5.50
N ALA A 424 31.40 6.71 4.85
CA ALA A 424 32.58 6.61 3.98
C ALA A 424 33.84 6.12 4.73
N ASP A 425 33.88 6.34 6.04
CA ASP A 425 34.93 5.94 6.98
C ASP A 425 34.98 4.42 7.22
N LEU A 426 33.86 3.70 7.05
CA LEU A 426 33.83 2.24 7.19
C LEU A 426 34.65 1.51 6.12
N ALA A 427 35.03 2.19 5.04
CA ALA A 427 35.77 1.64 3.90
C ALA A 427 35.14 0.36 3.31
N LEU A 428 33.82 0.20 3.46
CA LEU A 428 33.07 -0.87 2.81
C LEU A 428 32.94 -0.57 1.32
N THR A 429 33.69 -1.31 0.51
CA THR A 429 33.58 -1.22 -0.95
C THR A 429 32.37 -2.00 -1.44
N THR A 430 31.92 -1.68 -2.65
CA THR A 430 30.93 -2.47 -3.39
C THR A 430 31.63 -3.06 -4.60
N GLU A 431 31.39 -4.34 -4.88
CA GLU A 431 31.97 -4.99 -6.06
C GLU A 431 31.57 -4.23 -7.33
N LYS A 432 32.53 -3.99 -8.22
CA LYS A 432 32.35 -3.07 -9.36
C LYS A 432 31.21 -3.51 -10.30
N GLU A 433 31.11 -4.80 -10.57
CA GLU A 433 30.04 -5.35 -11.39
C GLU A 433 28.67 -5.20 -10.72
N LEU A 434 28.60 -5.33 -9.39
CA LEU A 434 27.38 -5.07 -8.63
C LEU A 434 27.01 -3.60 -8.73
N GLU A 435 27.95 -2.71 -8.47
CA GLU A 435 27.76 -1.26 -8.52
C GLU A 435 27.15 -0.80 -9.85
N ILE A 436 27.68 -1.28 -10.97
CA ILE A 436 27.15 -1.00 -12.31
C ILE A 436 25.68 -1.47 -12.43
N MET A 437 25.35 -2.68 -11.97
CA MET A 437 23.97 -3.18 -12.01
C MET A 437 23.02 -2.37 -11.13
N LEU A 438 23.49 -1.91 -9.97
CA LEU A 438 22.70 -1.08 -9.06
C LEU A 438 22.38 0.26 -9.72
N GLU A 439 23.37 0.90 -10.33
CA GLU A 439 23.20 2.15 -11.08
C GLU A 439 22.25 1.95 -12.27
N GLU A 440 22.44 0.93 -13.09
CA GLU A 440 21.54 0.64 -14.22
C GLU A 440 20.10 0.37 -13.80
N ALA A 441 19.89 -0.34 -12.70
CA ALA A 441 18.56 -0.61 -12.17
C ALA A 441 17.91 0.69 -11.65
N TRP A 442 18.69 1.53 -10.96
CA TRP A 442 18.20 2.79 -10.43
C TRP A 442 17.87 3.81 -11.52
N GLU A 443 18.69 3.92 -12.57
CA GLU A 443 18.39 4.79 -13.71
C GLU A 443 17.11 4.37 -14.43
N LYS A 444 16.86 3.05 -14.56
CA LYS A 444 15.59 2.53 -15.09
C LYS A 444 14.40 2.90 -14.20
N GLU A 445 14.56 2.83 -12.88
CA GLU A 445 13.52 3.21 -11.91
C GLU A 445 13.21 4.71 -11.96
N LYS A 446 14.23 5.58 -12.00
CA LYS A 446 14.07 7.03 -12.16
C LYS A 446 13.32 7.35 -13.46
N ALA A 447 13.70 6.71 -14.56
CA ALA A 447 13.06 6.93 -15.85
C ALA A 447 11.58 6.47 -15.90
N ALA A 448 11.22 5.43 -15.14
CA ALA A 448 9.87 4.85 -15.15
C ALA A 448 8.86 5.62 -14.28
N ASN A 449 9.32 6.32 -13.24
CA ASN A 449 8.46 7.01 -12.27
C ASN A 449 8.23 8.51 -12.57
N LYS A 450 8.19 8.88 -13.85
CA LYS A 450 7.89 10.26 -14.30
C LYS A 450 6.40 10.54 -14.22
N LEU A 451 5.95 11.14 -13.12
CA LEU A 451 4.56 11.50 -12.91
C LEU A 451 4.47 12.90 -12.28
N SER A 452 4.46 13.95 -13.10
CA SER A 452 3.99 15.26 -12.62
C SER A 452 2.49 15.22 -12.31
N SER A 453 2.14 15.28 -11.03
CA SER A 453 0.75 15.52 -10.61
C SER A 453 0.30 16.94 -11.01
N GLY A 454 -1.00 17.24 -10.88
CA GLY A 454 -1.48 18.61 -11.05
C GLY A 454 -0.76 19.60 -10.13
N ASP A 455 -0.46 19.17 -8.89
CA ASP A 455 0.26 19.97 -7.90
C ASP A 455 1.69 20.27 -8.33
N HIS A 456 2.38 19.32 -8.99
CA HIS A 456 3.74 19.53 -9.49
C HIS A 456 3.79 20.69 -10.48
N ARG A 457 2.82 20.74 -11.41
CA ARG A 457 2.74 21.82 -12.41
C ARG A 457 2.39 23.16 -11.79
N GLU A 458 1.59 23.15 -10.74
CA GLU A 458 1.21 24.38 -10.03
C GLU A 458 2.38 24.94 -9.23
N VAL A 459 3.10 24.10 -8.48
CA VAL A 459 4.30 24.48 -7.73
C VAL A 459 5.36 25.01 -8.70
N ASP A 460 5.65 24.30 -9.79
CA ASP A 460 6.61 24.72 -10.82
C ASP A 460 6.29 26.13 -11.35
N ARG A 461 5.04 26.35 -11.80
CA ARG A 461 4.57 27.66 -12.28
C ARG A 461 4.74 28.75 -11.22
N LEU A 462 4.38 28.47 -9.97
CA LEU A 462 4.44 29.44 -8.88
C LEU A 462 5.88 29.76 -8.49
N LEU A 463 6.78 28.80 -8.48
CA LEU A 463 8.20 29.00 -8.17
C LEU A 463 8.85 29.99 -9.13
N VAL A 464 8.63 29.83 -10.44
CA VAL A 464 9.16 30.78 -11.44
C VAL A 464 8.65 32.20 -11.16
N SER A 465 7.37 32.36 -10.84
CA SER A 465 6.77 33.67 -10.56
C SER A 465 7.20 34.29 -9.22
N THR A 466 7.56 33.45 -8.23
CA THR A 466 7.88 33.89 -6.86
C THR A 466 9.35 34.16 -6.66
N THR A 467 10.22 33.38 -7.31
CA THR A 467 11.68 33.47 -7.15
C THR A 467 12.37 34.19 -8.30
N GLY A 468 11.73 34.28 -9.48
CA GLY A 468 12.35 34.81 -10.69
C GLY A 468 13.50 33.95 -11.23
N ARG A 469 13.68 32.72 -10.71
CA ARG A 469 14.71 31.77 -11.13
C ARG A 469 14.10 30.63 -11.95
N ALA A 470 14.90 30.05 -12.83
CA ALA A 470 14.52 28.88 -13.60
C ALA A 470 14.71 27.61 -12.76
N TRP A 471 13.63 26.86 -12.56
CA TRP A 471 13.64 25.56 -11.89
C TRP A 471 13.58 24.45 -12.94
N VAL A 472 14.25 23.33 -12.68
CA VAL A 472 14.24 22.14 -13.54
C VAL A 472 13.33 21.09 -12.91
N SER A 473 12.23 20.79 -13.58
CA SER A 473 11.27 19.78 -13.18
C SER A 473 11.79 18.37 -13.50
N GLU A 474 11.52 17.40 -12.64
CA GLU A 474 11.95 15.99 -12.77
C GLU A 474 13.46 15.86 -13.03
N TYR A 475 14.29 16.52 -12.21
CA TYR A 475 15.74 16.55 -12.38
C TYR A 475 16.40 15.23 -11.94
N GLU A 476 17.05 14.55 -12.89
CA GLU A 476 17.66 13.22 -12.69
C GLU A 476 19.17 13.24 -12.41
N GLY A 477 19.80 14.42 -12.45
CA GLY A 477 21.26 14.56 -12.27
C GLY A 477 21.74 14.44 -10.82
N ALA A 478 20.82 14.28 -9.87
CA ALA A 478 21.11 13.97 -8.48
C ALA A 478 21.04 12.45 -8.22
N PRO A 479 21.51 11.97 -7.05
CA PRO A 479 21.40 10.55 -6.70
C PRO A 479 19.96 10.02 -6.65
N TYR A 480 18.98 10.91 -6.48
CA TYR A 480 17.55 10.64 -6.66
C TYR A 480 16.98 11.54 -7.74
N SER A 481 15.85 11.14 -8.33
CA SER A 481 15.02 12.09 -9.09
C SER A 481 14.44 13.13 -8.12
N LEU A 482 14.63 14.41 -8.45
CA LEU A 482 14.07 15.55 -7.73
C LEU A 482 12.84 16.06 -8.47
N ASP A 483 11.76 16.37 -7.75
CA ASP A 483 10.55 16.88 -8.39
C ASP A 483 10.82 18.23 -9.06
N LEU A 484 11.54 19.11 -8.36
CA LEU A 484 11.96 20.42 -8.83
C LEU A 484 13.35 20.76 -8.26
N ALA A 485 14.26 21.22 -9.12
CA ALA A 485 15.63 21.55 -8.74
C ALA A 485 16.08 22.92 -9.25
N LEU A 486 16.64 23.72 -8.35
CA LEU A 486 17.48 24.87 -8.69
C LEU A 486 18.94 24.41 -8.65
N VAL A 487 19.43 24.00 -9.82
CA VAL A 487 20.65 23.18 -9.96
C VAL A 487 21.92 23.93 -9.54
N ASP A 488 22.03 25.21 -9.87
CA ASP A 488 23.18 26.06 -9.55
C ASP A 488 23.34 26.28 -8.03
N ALA A 489 22.22 26.41 -7.31
CA ALA A 489 22.19 26.57 -5.86
C ALA A 489 22.13 25.24 -5.08
N ARG A 490 21.99 24.11 -5.78
CA ARG A 490 21.73 22.78 -5.19
C ARG A 490 20.54 22.78 -4.22
N VAL A 491 19.47 23.49 -4.59
CA VAL A 491 18.21 23.53 -3.84
C VAL A 491 17.19 22.64 -4.55
N ALA A 492 16.49 21.81 -3.77
CA ALA A 492 15.48 20.88 -4.26
C ALA A 492 14.14 21.13 -3.55
N ILE A 493 13.06 21.05 -4.31
CA ILE A 493 11.69 20.99 -3.81
C ILE A 493 11.17 19.58 -4.04
N GLU A 494 10.63 18.97 -2.99
CA GLU A 494 10.04 17.63 -2.99
C GLU A 494 8.55 17.73 -2.65
N ILE A 495 7.67 17.24 -3.51
CA ILE A 495 6.22 17.35 -3.35
C ILE A 495 5.70 16.01 -2.86
N ASP A 496 5.49 15.91 -1.55
CA ASP A 496 5.19 14.64 -0.90
C ASP A 496 3.69 14.34 -0.91
N GLY A 497 3.29 13.36 -1.71
CA GLY A 497 1.92 12.85 -1.71
C GLY A 497 1.57 11.99 -0.48
N PRO A 498 0.30 11.56 -0.34
CA PRO A 498 -0.16 10.77 0.82
C PRO A 498 0.65 9.51 1.13
N THR A 499 1.27 8.90 0.13
CA THR A 499 2.08 7.68 0.30
C THR A 499 3.43 7.91 0.96
N HIS A 500 3.82 9.16 1.23
CA HIS A 500 5.06 9.51 1.95
C HIS A 500 4.87 9.51 3.47
N PHE A 501 3.63 9.39 3.92
CA PHE A 501 3.24 9.52 5.31
C PHE A 501 2.44 8.31 5.78
N SER A 502 2.49 8.05 7.08
CA SER A 502 1.55 7.14 7.72
C SER A 502 0.13 7.72 7.61
N ARG A 503 -0.82 6.85 7.28
CA ARG A 503 -2.18 7.27 6.91
C ARG A 503 -2.98 7.85 8.07
N ASN A 504 -2.66 7.46 9.32
CA ASN A 504 -3.40 7.84 10.52
C ASN A 504 -2.73 9.00 11.30
N THR A 505 -1.39 9.09 11.30
CA THR A 505 -0.68 10.12 12.10
C THR A 505 0.06 11.17 11.28
N GLY A 506 0.21 10.98 9.96
CA GLY A 506 0.97 11.92 9.13
C GLY A 506 2.48 11.90 9.35
N ILE A 507 3.02 10.94 10.12
CA ILE A 507 4.47 10.76 10.29
C ILE A 507 5.11 10.25 8.98
N LEU A 508 6.29 10.76 8.63
CA LEU A 508 7.03 10.35 7.43
C LEU A 508 7.45 8.87 7.46
N LEU A 509 7.34 8.23 6.29
CA LEU A 509 7.75 6.85 6.09
C LEU A 509 9.23 6.72 5.74
N GLY A 510 9.79 5.54 5.97
CA GLY A 510 11.24 5.29 5.88
C GLY A 510 11.86 5.58 4.52
N HIS A 511 11.14 5.28 3.43
CA HIS A 511 11.64 5.57 2.08
C HIS A 511 11.78 7.08 1.83
N THR A 512 10.84 7.89 2.32
CA THR A 512 10.88 9.36 2.21
C THR A 512 11.97 9.93 3.08
N VAL A 513 12.11 9.43 4.32
CA VAL A 513 13.19 9.83 5.24
C VAL A 513 14.56 9.53 4.63
N LEU A 514 14.75 8.32 4.10
CA LEU A 514 15.99 7.92 3.44
C LEU A 514 16.31 8.80 2.23
N LYS A 515 15.33 9.04 1.33
CA LYS A 515 15.51 9.92 0.17
C LYS A 515 16.02 11.29 0.59
N ARG A 516 15.32 11.96 1.51
CA ARG A 516 15.69 13.31 1.98
C ARG A 516 17.05 13.33 2.63
N ARG A 517 17.37 12.33 3.45
CA ARG A 517 18.66 12.24 4.15
C ARG A 517 19.80 12.06 3.16
N LEU A 518 19.68 11.14 2.20
CA LEU A 518 20.72 10.91 1.19
C LEU A 518 20.92 12.09 0.24
N LEU A 519 19.85 12.81 -0.12
CA LEU A 519 19.97 14.06 -0.88
C LEU A 519 20.74 15.13 -0.10
N ARG A 520 20.46 15.28 1.20
CA ARG A 520 21.19 16.20 2.07
C ARG A 520 22.66 15.80 2.23
N SER A 521 22.94 14.52 2.44
CA SER A 521 24.31 13.98 2.51
C SER A 521 25.05 14.14 1.18
N ALA A 522 24.33 14.15 0.05
CA ALA A 522 24.90 14.47 -1.25
C ALA A 522 25.16 15.97 -1.47
N GLY A 523 24.76 16.85 -0.54
CA GLY A 523 24.98 18.30 -0.60
C GLY A 523 23.82 19.10 -1.19
N TRP A 524 22.60 18.55 -1.19
CA TRP A 524 21.39 19.28 -1.59
C TRP A 524 20.66 19.87 -0.38
N THR A 525 20.17 21.10 -0.51
CA THR A 525 19.20 21.68 0.42
C THR A 525 17.81 21.26 -0.04
N VAL A 526 17.12 20.43 0.76
CA VAL A 526 15.84 19.82 0.38
C VAL A 526 14.69 20.42 1.18
N PHE A 527 13.75 21.03 0.47
CA PHE A 527 12.51 21.61 1.00
C PHE A 527 11.31 20.74 0.61
N PRO A 528 10.70 20.03 1.56
CA PRO A 528 9.49 19.29 1.29
C PRO A 528 8.27 20.20 1.24
N ILE A 529 7.29 19.83 0.42
CA ILE A 529 5.94 20.37 0.39
C ILE A 529 4.99 19.20 0.70
N PRO A 530 4.59 19.02 1.96
CA PRO A 530 3.62 18.00 2.33
C PRO A 530 2.27 18.27 1.67
N PHE A 531 1.62 17.24 1.12
CA PHE A 531 0.30 17.39 0.52
C PHE A 531 -0.74 17.96 1.50
N GLN A 532 -0.64 17.61 2.80
CA GLN A 532 -1.57 18.10 3.83
C GLN A 532 -1.53 19.62 3.91
N GLU A 533 -0.33 20.19 4.04
CA GLU A 533 -0.14 21.64 4.10
C GLU A 533 -0.55 22.30 2.78
N TRP A 534 -0.20 21.69 1.64
CA TRP A 534 -0.51 22.24 0.32
C TRP A 534 -2.01 22.28 0.00
N GLU A 535 -2.77 21.29 0.45
CA GLU A 535 -4.23 21.20 0.26
C GLU A 535 -5.00 22.19 1.15
N GLU A 536 -4.44 22.60 2.30
CA GLU A 536 -5.07 23.57 3.20
C GLU A 536 -5.01 25.01 2.65
N LEU A 537 -4.02 25.33 1.83
CA LEU A 537 -3.80 26.67 1.26
C LEU A 537 -4.89 27.04 0.25
N ARG A 538 -5.49 28.22 0.43
CA ARG A 538 -6.60 28.72 -0.37
C ARG A 538 -6.14 29.65 -1.49
N GLY A 539 -6.09 29.08 -2.69
CA GLY A 539 -5.82 29.83 -3.90
C GLY A 539 -4.35 30.21 -4.08
N GLU A 540 -4.09 30.92 -5.17
CA GLU A 540 -2.72 31.14 -5.67
C GLU A 540 -1.87 32.04 -4.75
N GLN A 541 -2.49 33.02 -4.08
CA GLN A 541 -1.80 33.99 -3.24
C GLN A 541 -1.21 33.34 -1.98
N GLU A 542 -1.98 32.50 -1.27
CA GLU A 542 -1.51 31.79 -0.08
C GLU A 542 -0.41 30.79 -0.45
N ARG A 543 -0.57 30.07 -1.57
CA ARG A 543 0.45 29.14 -2.09
C ARG A 543 1.74 29.83 -2.48
N ALA A 544 1.67 30.98 -3.14
CA ALA A 544 2.84 31.78 -3.47
C ALA A 544 3.56 32.31 -2.21
N LEU A 545 2.81 32.76 -1.20
CA LEU A 545 3.37 33.20 0.08
C LEU A 545 4.03 32.05 0.84
N PHE A 546 3.41 30.88 0.86
CA PHE A 546 3.96 29.66 1.44
C PHE A 546 5.32 29.33 0.80
N LEU A 547 5.41 29.29 -0.54
CA LEU A 547 6.66 29.00 -1.24
C LEU A 547 7.74 30.04 -0.96
N ARG A 548 7.39 31.34 -0.91
CA ARG A 548 8.35 32.40 -0.55
C ARG A 548 8.90 32.23 0.86
N THR A 549 8.03 31.89 1.81
CA THR A 549 8.40 31.68 3.22
C THR A 549 9.26 30.43 3.36
N LEU A 550 8.89 29.34 2.67
CA LEU A 550 9.63 28.08 2.65
C LEU A 550 11.07 28.25 2.15
N LEU A 551 11.26 29.15 1.19
CA LEU A 551 12.55 29.38 0.52
C LEU A 551 13.32 30.59 1.09
N GLU A 552 12.79 31.26 2.12
CA GLU A 552 13.40 32.46 2.68
C GLU A 552 14.83 32.18 3.18
N GLY A 553 15.78 33.04 2.80
CA GLY A 553 17.20 32.90 3.17
C GLY A 553 17.99 31.82 2.41
N SER A 554 17.36 31.09 1.47
CA SER A 554 17.99 29.98 0.74
C SER A 554 18.23 30.25 -0.74
N ILE A 555 17.60 31.29 -1.32
CA ILE A 555 17.66 31.63 -2.75
C ILE A 555 17.63 33.14 -3.02
#